data_AF-A0A7W1PCJ6-F1
#
_entry.id   AF-A0A7W1PCJ6-F1
#
_cell.length_a   1.000
_cell.length_b   1.000
_cell.length_c   1.000
_cell.angle_alpha   90.00
_cell.angle_beta   90.00
_cell.angle_gamma   90.00
#
_symmetry.space_group_name_H-M   'P 1'
#
loop_
_entity.id
_entity.type
_entity.pdbx_description
1 polymer ?
#
loop_
_entity_poly.entity_id
_entity_poly.type
_entity_poly.pdbx_seq_one_letter_code
_entity_poly.pdbx_strand_id
1 'polypeptide(L)'
;MKAPKTIFACQECGAQAAKWVGRCPDCGAWNSMVEERAAPAVAAAPAGEISKRYSLAVTTGPQLYADIDTVVAERISTGIGEFDRVLGGGVVPGSLVLIGGEPGIGKSTLLLQAAAHFAATVGPVLYSSGEESEHQIKSRGERLGIERAPLYILAET
;
A
#
# COMPACT_ATOMS: atom_id res chain seq x y z
N MET A 1 25.88 21.75 0.63
CA MET A 1 25.54 22.83 -0.33
C MET A 1 24.03 22.97 -0.37
N LYS A 2 23.49 24.18 -0.19
CA LYS A 2 22.04 24.43 -0.14
C LYS A 2 21.50 24.43 -1.57
N ALA A 3 20.54 23.56 -1.87
CA ALA A 3 19.94 23.51 -3.20
C ALA A 3 19.29 24.88 -3.53
N PRO A 4 19.46 25.40 -4.75
CA PRO A 4 18.84 26.65 -5.16
C PRO A 4 17.31 26.51 -5.09
N LYS A 5 16.63 27.51 -4.51
CA LYS A 5 15.17 27.53 -4.37
C LYS A 5 14.42 27.57 -5.71
N THR A 6 15.13 27.88 -6.79
CA THR A 6 14.60 28.16 -8.12
C THR A 6 15.54 27.60 -9.18
N ILE A 7 14.98 26.95 -10.19
CA ILE A 7 15.68 26.48 -11.39
C ILE A 7 14.96 27.00 -12.63
N PHE A 8 15.66 27.14 -13.75
CA PHE A 8 15.05 27.50 -15.04
C PHE A 8 15.08 26.28 -15.95
N ALA A 9 13.90 25.78 -16.34
CA ALA A 9 13.75 24.61 -17.19
C ALA A 9 13.36 25.03 -18.62
N CYS A 10 14.01 24.44 -19.62
CA CYS A 10 13.65 24.62 -21.01
C CYS A 10 12.38 23.83 -21.34
N GLN A 11 11.32 24.49 -21.78
CA GLN A 11 10.07 23.82 -22.17
C GLN A 11 10.19 22.98 -23.46
N GLU A 12 11.26 23.17 -24.23
CA GLU A 12 11.47 22.46 -25.50
C GLU A 12 12.28 21.17 -25.34
N CYS A 13 13.28 21.17 -24.45
CA CYS A 13 14.21 20.03 -24.31
C CYS A 13 14.44 19.56 -22.87
N GLY A 14 13.85 20.23 -21.88
CA GLY A 14 13.99 19.86 -20.46
C GLY A 14 15.33 20.26 -19.82
N ALA A 15 16.25 20.91 -20.54
CA ALA A 15 17.52 21.39 -19.99
C ALA A 15 17.30 22.38 -18.84
N GLN A 16 18.12 22.29 -17.79
CA GLN A 16 17.98 23.10 -16.58
C GLN A 16 19.18 24.01 -16.37
N ALA A 17 18.93 25.25 -15.96
CA ALA A 17 19.95 26.22 -15.59
C ALA A 17 19.64 26.86 -14.23
N ALA A 18 20.68 27.18 -13.46
CA ALA A 18 20.55 27.84 -12.15
C ALA A 18 20.22 29.35 -12.26
N LYS A 19 20.34 29.93 -13.45
CA LYS A 19 20.02 31.32 -13.74
C LYS A 19 19.34 31.40 -15.11
N TRP A 20 18.47 32.38 -15.29
CA TRP A 20 17.83 32.59 -16.58
C TRP A 20 18.88 32.91 -17.65
N VAL A 21 18.72 32.27 -18.80
CA VAL A 21 19.52 32.51 -20.00
C VAL A 21 18.55 32.63 -21.17
N GLY A 22 18.62 33.73 -21.92
CA GLY A 22 17.66 34.03 -22.99
C GLY A 22 17.64 33.02 -24.14
N ARG A 23 18.70 32.21 -24.26
CA ARG A 23 18.81 31.09 -25.19
C ARG A 23 19.20 29.83 -24.43
N CYS A 24 18.48 28.73 -24.67
CA CYS A 24 18.81 27.43 -24.11
C CYS A 24 20.18 26.96 -24.63
N PRO A 25 21.13 26.58 -23.76
CA PRO A 25 22.47 26.15 -24.19
C PRO A 25 22.46 24.78 -24.90
N ASP A 26 21.47 23.94 -24.63
CA ASP A 26 21.40 22.57 -25.17
C ASP A 26 20.69 22.51 -26.52
N CYS A 27 19.46 23.04 -26.62
CA CYS A 27 18.69 22.99 -27.87
C CYS A 27 18.77 24.30 -28.69
N GLY A 28 19.37 25.36 -28.15
CA GLY A 28 19.52 26.63 -28.85
C GLY A 28 18.23 27.45 -29.00
N ALA A 29 17.11 26.99 -28.46
CA ALA A 29 15.82 27.70 -28.50
C ALA A 29 15.86 29.00 -27.69
N TRP A 30 15.21 30.05 -28.22
CA TRP A 30 15.09 31.35 -27.56
C TRP A 30 13.82 31.42 -26.72
N ASN A 31 13.88 32.12 -25.58
CA ASN A 31 12.74 32.36 -24.67
C ASN A 31 12.01 31.10 -24.16
N SER A 32 12.61 29.91 -24.27
CA SER A 32 12.02 28.65 -23.81
C SER A 32 12.35 28.30 -22.36
N MET A 33 13.23 29.09 -21.70
CA MET A 33 13.64 28.87 -20.32
C MET A 33 12.62 29.51 -19.36
N VAL A 34 11.85 28.67 -18.66
CA VAL A 34 10.80 29.09 -17.71
C VAL A 34 11.23 28.78 -16.28
N GLU A 35 10.88 29.66 -15.35
CA GLU A 35 11.19 29.52 -13.93
C GLU A 35 10.33 28.43 -13.28
N GLU A 36 10.97 27.41 -12.70
CA GLU A 36 10.33 26.36 -11.92
C GLU A 36 10.86 26.34 -10.49
N ARG A 37 9.96 26.06 -9.53
CA ARG A 37 10.38 25.79 -8.16
C ARG A 37 11.05 24.43 -8.14
N ALA A 38 12.29 24.38 -7.65
CA ALA A 38 12.94 23.11 -7.37
C ALA A 38 12.04 22.32 -6.41
N ALA A 39 11.57 21.15 -6.85
CA ALA A 39 10.84 20.24 -5.98
C ALA A 39 11.70 19.99 -4.73
N PRO A 40 11.11 19.96 -3.52
CA PRO A 40 11.88 19.56 -2.35
C PRO A 40 12.48 18.20 -2.66
N ALA A 41 13.80 18.09 -2.53
CA ALA A 41 14.46 16.80 -2.57
C ALA A 41 13.80 15.97 -1.48
N VAL A 42 12.91 15.07 -1.89
CA VAL A 42 12.44 14.00 -1.03
C VAL A 42 13.72 13.24 -0.76
N ALA A 43 14.30 13.47 0.42
CA ALA A 43 15.42 12.70 0.89
C ALA A 43 14.98 11.25 0.72
N ALA A 44 15.63 10.54 -0.20
CA ALA A 44 15.47 9.11 -0.31
C ALA A 44 15.74 8.59 1.09
N ALA A 45 14.68 8.12 1.77
CA ALA A 45 14.84 7.38 2.99
C ALA A 45 15.90 6.32 2.71
N PRO A 46 16.84 6.07 3.65
CA PRO A 46 17.76 4.96 3.47
C PRO A 46 16.91 3.74 3.11
N ALA A 47 17.35 2.99 2.11
CA ALA A 47 16.76 1.73 1.72
C ALA A 47 16.90 0.75 2.90
N GLY A 48 16.10 0.96 3.95
CA GLY A 48 15.67 -0.09 4.83
C GLY A 48 14.96 -1.07 3.91
N GLU A 49 15.42 -2.32 3.99
CA GLU A 49 14.97 -3.45 3.19
C GLU A 49 13.50 -3.26 2.82
N ILE A 50 13.27 -2.89 1.56
CA ILE A 50 11.94 -2.97 0.98
C ILE A 50 11.70 -4.47 0.93
N SER A 51 11.11 -4.98 2.00
CA SER A 51 10.57 -6.32 2.14
C SER A 51 9.97 -6.66 0.79
N LYS A 52 10.57 -7.65 0.12
CA LYS A 52 10.22 -8.14 -1.22
C LYS A 52 8.77 -7.80 -1.51
N ARG A 53 8.54 -6.68 -2.22
CA ARG A 53 7.19 -6.40 -2.70
C ARG A 53 6.83 -7.66 -3.46
N TYR A 54 5.70 -8.28 -3.11
CA TYR A 54 5.07 -9.31 -3.92
C TYR A 54 4.69 -8.65 -5.25
N SER A 55 5.69 -8.31 -6.07
CA SER A 55 5.51 -8.18 -7.49
C SER A 55 5.17 -9.60 -7.90
N LEU A 56 3.88 -9.86 -8.12
CA LEU A 56 3.47 -10.81 -9.12
C LEU A 56 4.47 -10.67 -10.27
N ALA A 57 5.31 -11.68 -10.46
CA ALA A 57 6.41 -11.63 -11.39
C ALA A 57 5.87 -11.13 -12.73
N VAL A 58 6.23 -9.91 -13.11
CA VAL A 58 5.81 -9.34 -14.38
C VAL A 58 6.69 -10.02 -15.43
N THR A 59 6.27 -11.19 -15.90
CA THR A 59 6.80 -11.75 -17.13
C THR A 59 6.18 -10.98 -18.28
N THR A 60 7.02 -10.42 -19.15
CA THR A 60 6.59 -9.64 -20.30
C THR A 60 6.26 -10.59 -21.46
N GLY A 61 5.00 -11.03 -21.56
CA GLY A 61 4.46 -11.76 -22.71
C GLY A 61 3.59 -12.98 -22.34
N PRO A 62 2.79 -13.53 -23.30
CA PRO A 62 2.01 -14.74 -23.05
C PRO A 62 2.93 -15.96 -22.88
N GLN A 63 2.69 -16.75 -21.84
CA GLN A 63 3.37 -18.03 -21.60
C GLN A 63 2.36 -19.18 -21.62
N LEU A 64 2.82 -20.38 -22.03
CA LEU A 64 2.01 -21.59 -21.89
C LEU A 64 1.85 -21.92 -20.41
N TYR A 65 0.66 -22.39 -20.01
CA TYR A 65 0.37 -22.76 -18.62
C TYR A 65 1.38 -23.76 -18.03
N ALA A 66 1.82 -24.74 -18.84
CA ALA A 66 2.79 -25.75 -18.43
C ALA A 66 4.19 -25.19 -18.13
N ASP A 67 4.49 -24.00 -18.65
CA ASP A 67 5.80 -23.35 -18.52
C ASP A 67 5.80 -22.24 -17.46
N ILE A 68 4.69 -22.07 -16.72
CA ILE A 68 4.59 -21.12 -15.61
C ILE A 68 5.08 -21.80 -14.32
N ASP A 69 6.20 -21.32 -13.80
CA ASP A 69 6.71 -21.78 -12.51
C ASP A 69 5.74 -21.43 -11.37
N THR A 70 5.48 -22.40 -10.50
CA THR A 70 4.71 -22.16 -9.28
C THR A 70 5.53 -21.36 -8.29
N VAL A 71 5.04 -20.16 -7.94
CA VAL A 71 5.62 -19.34 -6.87
C VAL A 71 4.88 -19.63 -5.56
N VAL A 72 5.60 -20.12 -4.56
CA VAL A 72 5.05 -20.27 -3.21
C VAL A 72 5.16 -18.93 -2.49
N ALA A 73 4.02 -18.32 -2.22
CA ALA A 73 3.94 -17.14 -1.36
C ALA A 73 3.97 -17.55 0.11
N GLU A 74 4.78 -16.86 0.90
CA GLU A 74 4.65 -16.79 2.35
C GLU A 74 3.26 -16.27 2.72
N ARG A 75 2.57 -17.03 3.57
CA ARG A 75 1.19 -16.75 4.00
C ARG A 75 1.19 -16.37 5.46
N ILE A 76 0.28 -15.47 5.81
CA ILE A 76 0.06 -15.00 7.16
C ILE A 76 -1.21 -15.69 7.68
N SER A 77 -1.09 -16.45 8.76
CA SER A 77 -2.23 -17.11 9.42
C SER A 77 -3.17 -16.05 10.00
N THR A 78 -4.47 -16.26 9.79
CA THR A 78 -5.55 -15.44 10.36
C THR A 78 -5.79 -15.73 11.84
N GLY A 79 -5.14 -16.77 12.39
CA GLY A 79 -5.41 -17.30 13.72
C GLY A 79 -6.67 -18.19 13.79
N ILE A 80 -7.35 -18.42 12.67
CA ILE A 80 -8.60 -19.20 12.58
C ILE A 80 -8.37 -20.36 11.61
N GLY A 81 -8.16 -21.56 12.15
CA GLY A 81 -7.69 -22.72 11.37
C GLY A 81 -8.54 -23.08 10.15
N GLU A 82 -9.87 -23.14 10.27
CA GLU A 82 -10.73 -23.42 9.11
C GLU A 82 -10.74 -22.28 8.09
N PHE A 83 -10.56 -21.04 8.53
CA PHE A 83 -10.46 -19.91 7.60
C PHE A 83 -9.13 -19.94 6.85
N ASP A 84 -8.03 -20.23 7.54
CA ASP A 84 -6.73 -20.44 6.92
C ASP A 84 -6.77 -21.59 5.91
N ARG A 85 -7.45 -22.70 6.24
CA ARG A 85 -7.64 -23.83 5.33
C ARG A 85 -8.35 -23.40 4.04
N VAL A 86 -9.43 -22.62 4.14
CA VAL A 86 -10.14 -22.07 2.97
C VAL A 86 -9.25 -21.14 2.16
N LEU A 87 -8.39 -20.36 2.81
CA LEU A 87 -7.44 -19.47 2.14
C LEU A 87 -6.20 -20.20 1.57
N GLY A 88 -6.06 -21.51 1.78
CA GLY A 88 -4.90 -22.29 1.34
C GLY A 88 -3.67 -22.12 2.25
N GLY A 89 -3.89 -21.96 3.55
CA GLY A 89 -2.88 -21.80 4.60
C GLY A 89 -2.74 -20.40 5.18
N GLY A 90 -3.63 -19.45 4.81
CA GLY A 90 -3.61 -18.06 5.29
C GLY A 90 -3.57 -17.02 4.16
N VAL A 91 -3.51 -15.75 4.54
CA VAL A 91 -3.56 -14.59 3.63
C VAL A 91 -2.21 -14.35 2.98
N VAL A 92 -2.19 -14.10 1.67
CA VAL A 92 -0.99 -13.71 0.93
C VAL A 92 -0.79 -12.19 1.04
N PRO A 93 0.41 -11.68 1.42
CA PRO A 93 0.67 -10.25 1.44
C PRO A 93 0.47 -9.59 0.08
N GLY A 94 -0.12 -8.39 0.05
CA GLY A 94 -0.41 -7.68 -1.19
C GLY A 94 -1.58 -8.26 -2.02
N SER A 95 -2.38 -9.15 -1.42
CA SER A 95 -3.59 -9.69 -2.05
C SER A 95 -4.86 -8.96 -1.60
N LEU A 96 -5.94 -9.20 -2.34
CA LEU A 96 -7.30 -8.81 -2.00
C LEU A 96 -8.14 -10.06 -1.76
N VAL A 97 -8.83 -10.13 -0.63
CA VAL A 97 -9.76 -11.23 -0.30
C VAL A 97 -11.17 -10.66 -0.14
N LEU A 98 -12.12 -11.22 -0.90
CA LEU A 98 -13.54 -10.88 -0.79
C LEU A 98 -14.27 -11.97 0.01
N ILE A 99 -14.98 -11.57 1.07
CA ILE A 99 -15.81 -12.49 1.87
C ILE A 99 -17.28 -12.18 1.59
N GLY A 100 -17.94 -13.09 0.88
CA GLY A 100 -19.38 -13.06 0.61
C GLY A 100 -20.18 -13.93 1.59
N GLY A 101 -21.46 -13.62 1.75
CA GLY A 101 -22.39 -14.40 2.57
C GLY A 101 -23.62 -13.59 2.98
N GLU A 102 -24.66 -14.29 3.43
CA GLU A 102 -25.92 -13.67 3.85
C GLU A 102 -25.72 -12.65 5.00
N PRO A 103 -26.57 -11.62 5.12
CA PRO A 103 -26.59 -10.77 6.29
C PRO A 103 -26.73 -11.61 7.57
N GLY A 104 -25.94 -11.30 8.61
CA GLY A 104 -26.00 -12.02 9.88
C GLY A 104 -25.22 -13.35 9.96
N ILE A 105 -24.64 -13.86 8.85
CA ILE A 105 -23.87 -15.13 8.87
C ILE A 105 -22.53 -15.05 9.66
N GLY A 106 -22.15 -13.87 10.14
CA GLY A 106 -20.96 -13.68 10.96
C GLY A 106 -19.71 -13.13 10.25
N LYS A 107 -19.82 -12.62 9.02
CA LYS A 107 -18.67 -12.07 8.24
C LYS A 107 -17.84 -11.04 9.03
N SER A 108 -18.50 -10.00 9.56
CA SER A 108 -17.84 -8.95 10.33
C SER A 108 -17.27 -9.46 11.65
N THR A 109 -17.83 -10.54 12.20
CA THR A 109 -17.32 -11.18 13.42
C THR A 109 -16.02 -11.92 13.12
N LEU A 110 -16.01 -12.74 12.06
CA LEU A 110 -14.82 -13.45 11.60
C LEU A 110 -13.68 -12.48 11.25
N LEU A 111 -13.99 -11.43 10.48
CA LEU A 111 -13.02 -10.42 10.08
C LEU A 111 -12.45 -9.65 11.26
N LEU A 112 -13.27 -9.32 12.25
CA LEU A 112 -12.81 -8.60 13.44
C LEU A 112 -11.85 -9.45 14.28
N GLN A 113 -12.10 -10.76 14.41
CA GLN A 113 -11.18 -11.69 15.08
C GLN A 113 -9.85 -11.81 14.34
N ALA A 114 -9.89 -11.99 13.01
CA ALA A 114 -8.68 -12.08 12.20
C ALA A 114 -7.87 -10.76 12.23
N ALA A 115 -8.55 -9.61 12.15
CA ALA A 115 -7.92 -8.30 12.24
C ALA A 115 -7.22 -8.08 13.59
N ALA A 116 -7.86 -8.48 14.69
CA ALA A 116 -7.26 -8.42 16.02
C ALA A 116 -6.04 -9.35 16.14
N HIS A 117 -6.08 -10.54 15.54
CA HIS A 117 -4.95 -11.46 15.51
C HIS A 117 -3.76 -10.87 14.75
N PHE A 118 -4.00 -10.31 13.56
CA PHE A 118 -2.98 -9.65 12.76
C PHE A 118 -2.37 -8.44 13.50
N ALA A 119 -3.21 -7.63 14.16
CA ALA A 119 -2.77 -6.50 14.96
C ALA A 119 -1.79 -6.93 16.07
N ALA A 120 -2.05 -8.07 16.70
CA ALA A 120 -1.23 -8.59 17.80
C ALA A 120 0.05 -9.30 17.35
N THR A 121 0.07 -9.91 16.17
CA THR A 121 1.15 -10.86 15.78
C THR A 121 1.98 -10.42 14.58
N VAL A 122 1.43 -9.55 13.71
CA VAL A 122 2.05 -9.19 12.43
C VAL A 122 2.45 -7.73 12.41
N GLY A 123 1.55 -6.83 12.80
CA GLY A 123 1.80 -5.39 12.77
C GLY A 123 0.52 -4.55 12.74
N PRO A 124 0.63 -3.24 12.47
CA PRO A 124 -0.51 -2.33 12.48
C PRO A 124 -1.63 -2.74 11.52
N VAL A 125 -2.88 -2.74 11.99
CA VAL A 125 -4.08 -3.06 11.20
C VAL A 125 -5.11 -1.94 11.34
N LEU A 126 -5.73 -1.57 10.23
CA LEU A 126 -6.90 -0.69 10.18
C LEU A 126 -8.15 -1.50 9.83
N TYR A 127 -9.13 -1.50 10.72
CA TYR A 127 -10.48 -1.99 10.46
C TYR A 127 -11.38 -0.80 10.10
N SER A 128 -11.78 -0.72 8.83
CA SER A 128 -12.66 0.34 8.34
C SER A 128 -14.08 -0.18 8.12
N SER A 129 -15.08 0.60 8.52
CA SER A 129 -16.50 0.26 8.45
C SER A 129 -17.31 1.46 7.95
N GLY A 130 -18.20 1.23 6.99
CA GLY A 130 -19.23 2.20 6.57
C GLY A 130 -20.65 1.82 7.00
N GLU A 131 -20.82 0.69 7.70
CA GLU A 131 -22.15 0.20 8.12
C GLU A 131 -22.37 0.29 9.64
N GLU A 132 -21.30 0.19 10.42
CA GLU A 132 -21.35 0.17 11.89
C GLU A 132 -20.46 1.24 12.50
N SER A 133 -20.93 1.84 13.59
CA SER A 133 -20.18 2.79 14.43
C SER A 133 -19.06 2.11 15.23
N GLU A 134 -18.07 2.88 15.71
CA GLU A 134 -16.97 2.37 16.53
C GLU A 134 -17.47 1.74 17.84
N HIS A 135 -18.54 2.28 18.43
CA HIS A 135 -19.14 1.74 19.64
C HIS A 135 -19.75 0.35 19.43
N GLN A 136 -20.43 0.12 18.31
CA GLN A 136 -20.98 -1.19 17.96
C GLN A 136 -19.86 -2.22 17.71
N ILE A 137 -18.83 -1.81 16.98
CA ILE A 137 -17.65 -2.64 16.72
C ILE A 137 -16.94 -3.00 18.04
N LYS A 138 -16.73 -2.01 18.92
CA LYS A 138 -16.10 -2.21 20.23
C LYS A 138 -16.88 -3.19 21.10
N SER A 139 -18.19 -3.02 21.22
CA SER A 139 -19.06 -3.93 22.00
C SER A 139 -19.02 -5.37 21.45
N ARG A 140 -18.86 -5.55 20.13
CA ARG A 140 -18.61 -6.87 19.55
C ARG A 140 -17.23 -7.40 19.93
N GLY A 141 -16.19 -6.56 19.84
CA GLY A 141 -14.83 -6.93 20.21
C GLY A 141 -14.71 -7.41 21.66
N GLU A 142 -15.38 -6.76 22.60
CA GLU A 142 -15.42 -7.16 24.02
C GLU A 142 -16.03 -8.56 24.21
N ARG A 143 -17.09 -8.89 23.46
CA ARG A 143 -17.70 -10.24 23.49
C ARG A 143 -16.81 -11.32 22.87
N LEU A 144 -15.92 -10.92 21.96
CA LEU A 144 -14.98 -11.82 21.28
C LEU A 144 -13.65 -11.97 22.03
N GLY A 145 -13.45 -11.26 23.15
CA GLY A 145 -12.21 -11.32 23.94
C GLY A 145 -11.03 -10.58 23.31
N ILE A 146 -11.30 -9.54 22.51
CA ILE A 146 -10.26 -8.74 21.83
C ILE A 146 -10.19 -7.30 22.35
N GLU A 147 -10.67 -7.03 23.57
CA GLU A 147 -10.80 -5.70 24.16
C GLU A 147 -9.47 -4.92 24.28
N ARG A 148 -8.33 -5.62 24.23
CA ARG A 148 -6.98 -5.02 24.29
C ARG A 148 -6.20 -5.14 22.98
N ALA A 149 -6.86 -5.55 21.89
CA ALA A 149 -6.18 -5.66 20.60
C ALA A 149 -5.67 -4.29 20.13
N PRO A 150 -4.42 -4.18 19.64
CA PRO A 150 -3.86 -2.93 19.11
C PRO A 150 -4.37 -2.64 17.69
N LEU A 151 -5.69 -2.63 17.52
CA LEU A 151 -6.42 -2.50 16.26
C LEU A 151 -6.92 -1.06 16.08
N TYR A 152 -6.57 -0.42 14.97
CA TYR A 152 -7.12 0.89 14.62
C TYR A 152 -8.52 0.70 14.02
N ILE A 153 -9.49 1.49 14.47
CA ILE A 153 -10.86 1.50 13.95
C ILE A 153 -11.11 2.83 13.24
N LEU A 154 -11.73 2.77 12.06
CA LEU A 154 -12.29 3.93 11.35
C LEU A 154 -13.72 3.60 10.98
N ALA A 155 -14.70 4.25 11.63
CA ALA A 155 -16.08 4.20 11.18
C ALA A 155 -16.42 5.49 10.43
N GLU A 156 -16.98 5.35 9.23
CA GLU A 156 -17.54 6.45 8.45
C GLU A 156 -19.06 6.24 8.42
N THR A 157 -19.73 6.64 9.51
CA THR A 157 -21.19 6.56 9.71
C THR A 157 -21.77 7.90 10.12
#